data_AF-A0A352SN33-F1
#
_entry.id   AF-A0A352SN33-F1
#
_cell.length_a   1.000
_cell.length_b   1.000
_cell.length_c   1.000
_cell.angle_alpha   90.00
_cell.angle_beta   90.00
_cell.angle_gamma   90.00
#
_symmetry.space_group_name_H-M   'P 1'
#
loop_
_entity.id
_entity.type
_entity.pdbx_description
1 polymer ?
#
loop_
_entity_poly.entity_id
_entity_poly.type
_entity_poly.pdbx_seq_one_letter_code
_entity_poly.pdbx_strand_id
1 'polypeptide(L)'
;GANQPVQNLSTKLVEITTQNHGFAVKEDEHIERVATVTHKNLNDGSIEGLRFKEFTGFCIQYHPEASPGPHDSRYLFDEFVKDLAASNASVASNSSN
;
A
#
# COMPACT_ATOMS: atom_id res chain seq x y z
N GLY A 1 -15.57 9.13 -4.18
CA GLY A 1 -15.92 10.18 -3.22
C GLY A 1 -14.70 10.61 -2.43
N ALA A 2 -14.79 11.75 -1.73
CA ALA A 2 -13.66 12.39 -1.01
C ALA A 2 -13.64 12.13 0.52
N ASN A 3 -14.41 11.16 0.99
CA ASN A 3 -14.64 10.90 2.41
C ASN A 3 -14.57 9.40 2.73
N GLN A 4 -13.74 8.63 2.02
CA GLN A 4 -13.65 7.18 2.18
C GLN A 4 -12.66 6.84 3.30
N PRO A 5 -13.11 6.25 4.42
CA PRO A 5 -12.24 5.89 5.53
C PRO A 5 -11.47 4.62 5.19
N VAL A 6 -10.15 4.71 5.14
CA VAL A 6 -9.25 3.59 4.89
C VAL A 6 -8.39 3.35 6.12
N GLN A 7 -8.36 2.12 6.60
CA GLN A 7 -7.51 1.73 7.73
C GLN A 7 -6.25 1.04 7.24
N ASN A 8 -5.10 1.49 7.74
CA ASN A 8 -3.87 0.74 7.68
C ASN A 8 -3.92 -0.40 8.73
N LEU A 9 -3.85 -1.64 8.25
CA LEU A 9 -4.04 -2.82 9.10
C LEU A 9 -2.88 -3.07 10.07
N SER A 10 -1.68 -2.57 9.78
CA SER A 10 -0.49 -2.76 10.64
C SER A 10 -0.44 -1.73 11.77
N THR A 11 -0.71 -0.45 11.46
CA THR A 11 -0.65 0.65 12.43
C THR A 11 -1.99 0.92 13.13
N LYS A 12 -3.09 0.40 12.58
CA LYS A 12 -4.48 0.66 12.96
C LYS A 12 -4.94 2.12 12.76
N LEU A 13 -4.10 2.96 12.17
CA LEU A 13 -4.44 4.33 11.82
C LEU A 13 -5.48 4.35 10.70
N VAL A 14 -6.39 5.32 10.76
CA VAL A 14 -7.45 5.53 9.78
C VAL A 14 -7.21 6.84 9.07
N GLU A 15 -7.18 6.78 7.74
CA GLU A 15 -6.98 7.91 6.85
C GLU A 15 -8.30 8.19 6.11
N ILE A 16 -8.66 9.48 5.97
CA ILE A 16 -9.78 9.88 5.12
C ILE A 16 -9.22 10.13 3.73
N THR A 17 -9.63 9.29 2.78
CA THR A 17 -9.07 9.27 1.43
C THR A 17 -10.08 9.75 0.39
N THR A 18 -9.55 10.28 -0.71
CA THR A 18 -10.33 10.52 -1.93
C THR A 18 -10.12 9.36 -2.90
N GLN A 19 -11.23 8.76 -3.31
CA GLN A 19 -11.26 7.60 -4.20
C GLN A 19 -12.18 7.87 -5.40
N ASN A 20 -11.79 7.39 -6.58
CA ASN A 20 -12.61 7.46 -7.79
C ASN A 20 -12.39 6.24 -8.68
N HIS A 21 -12.52 5.05 -8.11
CA HIS A 21 -12.47 3.78 -8.85
C HIS A 21 -13.81 3.05 -8.70
N GLY A 22 -14.23 2.36 -9.77
CA GLY A 22 -15.45 1.53 -9.79
C GLY A 22 -15.17 0.03 -9.71
N PHE A 23 -13.90 -0.36 -9.65
CA PHE A 23 -13.44 -1.74 -9.52
C PHE A 23 -12.58 -1.87 -8.27
N ALA A 24 -12.65 -3.00 -7.59
CA ALA A 24 -11.85 -3.32 -6.42
C ALA A 24 -11.17 -4.67 -6.62
N VAL A 25 -10.01 -4.85 -5.98
CA VAL A 25 -9.34 -6.15 -5.94
C VAL A 25 -10.15 -7.07 -5.03
N LYS A 26 -10.54 -8.24 -5.54
CA LYS A 26 -11.22 -9.25 -4.75
C LYS A 26 -10.22 -9.91 -3.79
N GLU A 27 -10.56 -9.93 -2.52
CA GLU A 27 -9.85 -10.74 -1.54
C GLU A 27 -10.20 -12.22 -1.77
N ASP A 28 -9.20 -13.00 -2.19
CA ASP A 28 -9.29 -14.44 -2.36
C ASP A 28 -7.93 -15.11 -2.10
N GLU A 29 -7.95 -16.45 -2.07
CA GLU A 29 -6.76 -17.27 -1.80
C GLU A 29 -5.61 -17.00 -2.78
N HIS A 30 -5.90 -16.51 -4.00
CA HIS A 30 -4.88 -16.16 -4.97
C HIS A 30 -4.16 -14.88 -4.55
N ILE A 31 -4.91 -13.83 -4.17
CA ILE A 31 -4.33 -12.60 -3.62
C ILE A 31 -3.58 -12.88 -2.33
N GLU A 32 -4.14 -13.65 -1.40
CA GLU A 32 -3.48 -13.99 -0.13
C GLU A 32 -2.18 -14.75 -0.32
N ARG A 33 -2.03 -15.54 -1.40
CA ARG A 33 -0.77 -16.21 -1.72
C ARG A 33 0.32 -15.26 -2.18
N VAL A 34 -0.02 -14.25 -2.98
CA VAL A 34 0.98 -13.39 -3.65
C VAL A 34 1.28 -12.10 -2.89
N ALA A 35 0.34 -11.63 -2.06
CA ALA A 35 0.44 -10.36 -1.36
C ALA A 35 -0.20 -10.42 0.05
N THR A 36 0.21 -9.49 0.90
CA THR A 36 -0.43 -9.19 2.18
C THR A 36 -1.27 -7.93 2.01
N VAL A 37 -2.52 -7.98 2.48
CA VAL A 37 -3.40 -6.79 2.52
C VAL A 37 -2.87 -5.81 3.56
N THR A 38 -2.62 -4.58 3.15
CA THR A 38 -2.09 -3.52 4.02
C THR A 38 -3.15 -2.51 4.41
N HIS A 39 -4.11 -2.24 3.52
CA HIS A 39 -5.16 -1.26 3.74
C HIS A 39 -6.53 -1.81 3.37
N LYS A 40 -7.54 -1.49 4.17
CA LYS A 40 -8.94 -1.81 3.90
C LYS A 40 -9.84 -0.61 4.06
N ASN A 41 -10.85 -0.52 3.21
CA ASN A 41 -11.93 0.44 3.36
C ASN A 41 -12.82 0.03 4.53
N LEU A 42 -13.11 0.96 5.44
CA LEU A 42 -13.96 0.66 6.60
C LEU A 42 -15.45 0.67 6.28
N ASN A 43 -15.86 1.26 5.14
CA ASN A 43 -17.27 1.29 4.75
C ASN A 43 -17.74 -0.03 4.16
N ASP A 44 -16.95 -0.65 3.27
CA ASP A 44 -17.35 -1.84 2.51
C ASP A 44 -16.38 -3.03 2.63
N GLY A 45 -15.24 -2.86 3.32
CA GLY A 45 -14.25 -3.92 3.51
C GLY A 45 -13.36 -4.19 2.30
N SER A 46 -13.48 -3.40 1.23
CA SER A 46 -12.66 -3.57 0.02
C SER A 46 -11.17 -3.36 0.28
N ILE A 47 -10.34 -4.01 -0.55
CA ILE A 47 -8.88 -3.88 -0.48
C ILE A 47 -8.47 -2.53 -1.04
N GLU A 48 -7.75 -1.77 -0.23
CA GLU A 48 -7.26 -0.42 -0.56
C GLU A 48 -5.72 -0.36 -0.64
N GLY A 49 -5.04 -1.48 -0.35
CA GLY A 49 -3.59 -1.58 -0.46
C GLY A 49 -3.07 -3.00 -0.25
N LEU A 50 -1.99 -3.32 -0.97
CA LEU A 50 -1.34 -4.62 -0.98
C LEU A 50 0.19 -4.44 -0.90
N ARG A 51 0.87 -5.40 -0.27
CA ARG A 51 2.34 -5.53 -0.32
C ARG A 51 2.70 -6.93 -0.80
N PHE A 52 3.47 -7.04 -1.87
CA PHE A 52 3.83 -8.32 -2.48
C PHE A 52 4.83 -9.08 -1.61
N LYS A 53 4.72 -10.42 -1.64
CA LYS A 53 5.57 -11.31 -0.83
C LYS A 53 6.87 -11.70 -1.53
N GLU A 54 6.83 -11.81 -2.86
CA GLU A 54 7.93 -12.34 -3.67
C GLU A 54 8.89 -11.26 -4.17
N PHE A 55 8.49 -9.99 -4.15
CA PHE A 55 9.34 -8.88 -4.54
C PHE A 55 9.02 -7.64 -3.70
N THR A 56 9.99 -6.74 -3.60
CA THR A 56 9.88 -5.49 -2.88
C THR A 56 8.99 -4.51 -3.65
N GLY A 57 7.68 -4.69 -3.53
CA GLY A 57 6.67 -3.86 -4.16
C GLY A 57 5.42 -3.77 -3.30
N PHE A 58 4.76 -2.62 -3.34
CA PHE A 58 3.45 -2.42 -2.74
C PHE A 58 2.61 -1.54 -3.66
N CYS A 59 1.29 -1.59 -3.50
CA CYS A 59 0.36 -0.70 -4.17
C CYS A 59 -0.69 -0.20 -3.17
N ILE A 60 -1.22 0.97 -3.48
CA ILE A 60 -2.37 1.55 -2.80
C ILE A 60 -3.36 2.01 -3.86
N GLN A 61 -4.63 1.92 -3.51
CA GLN A 61 -5.72 2.16 -4.43
C GLN A 61 -6.17 3.64 -4.45
N TYR A 62 -5.81 4.39 -3.41
CA TYR A 62 -6.10 5.81 -3.25
C TYR A 62 -4.88 6.69 -3.61
N HIS A 63 -5.10 7.99 -3.84
CA HIS A 63 -4.05 8.91 -4.27
C HIS A 63 -3.22 9.43 -3.07
N PRO A 64 -1.95 9.00 -2.89
CA PRO A 64 -1.10 9.48 -1.78
C PRO A 64 -0.53 10.89 -2.03
N GLU A 65 -0.69 11.41 -3.24
CA GLU A 65 -0.19 12.72 -3.70
C GLU A 65 -0.97 13.91 -3.10
N ALA A 66 -2.16 13.67 -2.54
CA ALA A 66 -2.98 14.64 -1.83
C ALA A 66 -3.06 16.03 -2.50
N SER A 67 -3.89 16.14 -3.53
CA SER A 67 -4.39 17.44 -4.00
C SER A 67 -5.90 17.33 -4.28
N PRO A 68 -6.79 17.55 -3.29
CA PRO A 68 -6.61 17.99 -1.90
C PRO A 68 -6.83 16.86 -0.86
N GLY A 69 -6.01 16.77 0.19
CA GLY A 69 -6.15 15.80 1.28
C GLY A 69 -5.03 15.92 2.32
N PRO A 70 -5.16 15.33 3.53
CA PRO A 70 -4.13 15.41 4.57
C PRO A 70 -2.84 14.71 4.14
N HIS A 71 -1.70 15.16 4.65
CA HIS A 71 -0.36 14.62 4.34
C HIS A 71 -0.11 13.20 4.89
N ASP A 72 -1.15 12.47 5.24
CA ASP A 72 -1.09 11.26 6.06
C ASP A 72 -0.45 10.09 5.33
N SER A 73 -0.48 10.05 3.99
CA SER A 73 0.06 8.92 3.20
C SER A 73 1.50 9.15 2.68
N ARG A 74 2.17 10.24 3.10
CA ARG A 74 3.55 10.56 2.67
C ARG A 74 4.59 9.51 3.09
N TYR A 75 4.33 8.80 4.19
CA TYR A 75 5.21 7.72 4.67
C TYR A 75 5.38 6.59 3.65
N LEU A 76 4.44 6.42 2.72
CA LEU A 76 4.57 5.42 1.65
C LEU A 76 5.72 5.76 0.69
N PHE A 77 6.01 7.04 0.46
CA PHE A 77 7.20 7.43 -0.29
C PHE A 77 8.49 7.14 0.48
N ASP A 78 8.50 7.35 1.80
CA ASP A 78 9.64 6.99 2.65
C ASP A 78 9.85 5.46 2.69
N GLU A 79 8.77 4.68 2.78
CA GLU A 79 8.81 3.21 2.66
C GLU A 79 9.37 2.79 1.30
N PHE A 80 8.93 3.42 0.21
CA PHE A 80 9.46 3.13 -1.12
C PHE A 80 10.97 3.41 -1.23
N VAL A 81 11.44 4.57 -0.73
CA VAL A 81 12.87 4.91 -0.75
C VAL A 81 13.68 3.92 0.11
N LYS A 82 13.16 3.54 1.27
CA LYS A 82 13.79 2.54 2.16
C LYS A 82 13.89 1.18 1.48
N ASP A 83 12.83 0.75 0.82
CA ASP A 83 12.75 -0.50 0.05
C ASP A 83 13.76 -0.53 -1.10
N LEU A 84 13.96 0.61 -1.77
CA LEU A 84 14.94 0.79 -2.84
C LEU A 84 16.39 0.72 -2.31
N ALA A 85 16.67 1.39 -1.18
CA ALA A 85 17.97 1.33 -0.52
C ALA A 85 18.32 -0.10 -0.05
N ALA A 86 17.35 -0.83 0.52
CA ALA A 86 17.53 -2.21 0.96
C ALA A 86 17.77 -3.16 -0.23
N SER A 87 17.07 -2.95 -1.34
CA SER A 87 17.26 -3.72 -2.58
C SER A 87 18.65 -3.49 -3.20
N ASN A 88 19.17 -2.27 -3.17
CA ASN A 88 20.54 -1.99 -3.64
C ASN A 88 21.61 -2.65 -2.75
N ALA A 89 21.37 -2.76 -1.44
CA ALA A 89 22.27 -3.45 -0.52
C ALA A 89 22.32 -4.96 -0.78
N SER A 90 21.20 -5.61 -1.10
CA SER A 90 21.15 -7.05 -1.43
C SER A 90 21.81 -7.37 -2.78
N VAL A 91 21.70 -6.48 -3.76
CA VAL A 91 22.41 -6.60 -5.05
C VAL A 91 23.92 -6.43 -4.86
N ALA A 92 24.36 -5.48 -4.03
CA ALA A 92 25.79 -5.29 -3.71
C ALA A 92 26.41 -6.51 -3.00
N SER A 93 25.66 -7.17 -2.10
CA SER A 93 26.14 -8.40 -1.45
C SER A 93 26.20 -9.60 -2.41
N ASN A 94 25.31 -9.69 -3.40
CA ASN A 94 25.31 -10.78 -4.37
C ASN A 94 26.33 -10.61 -5.51
N SER A 95 26.82 -9.39 -5.75
CA SER A 95 27.85 -9.11 -6.76
C SER A 95 29.29 -9.22 -6.23
N SER A 96 29.44 -9.55 -4.95
CA SER A 96 30.73 -9.72 -4.26
C SER A 96 31.12 -11.20 -4.04
N ASN A 97 30.41 -12.14 -4.67
CA ASN A 97 30.63 -13.60 -4.55
C ASN A 97 30.99 -14.22 -5.90
#